data_AF-A0A101Y3Y9-F1
#
_entry.id   AF-A0A101Y3Y9-F1
#
_cell.length_a   1.000
_cell.length_b   1.000
_cell.length_c   1.000
_cell.angle_alpha   90.00
_cell.angle_beta   90.00
_cell.angle_gamma   90.00
#
_symmetry.space_group_name_H-M   'P 1'
#
loop_
_entity.id
_entity.type
_entity.pdbx_description
1 polymer ?
#
loop_
_entity_poly.entity_id
_entity_poly.type
_entity_poly.pdbx_seq_one_letter_code
_entity_poly.pdbx_strand_id
1 'polypeptide(L)'
;MGLMNGYPDGSFKPDRQITRAELASLVVLLGNITAAPGAGYSDVAAGYWAESAILQAQGAGILKGYADGTFRPGQPVTRAEAVTAVNRALGRGPLSGADASPWSDVPLTHWAFGDILEASMDHTYTEKSGGGEELSR
;
A
#
# COMPACT_ATOMS: atom_id res chain seq x y z
N MET A 1 14.49 -0.01 14.05
CA MET A 1 13.50 1.06 14.30
C MET A 1 12.12 0.44 14.35
N GLY A 2 11.19 0.99 15.14
CA GLY A 2 9.79 0.55 15.11
C GLY A 2 9.09 1.02 13.84
N LEU A 3 8.14 0.23 13.32
CA LEU A 3 7.38 0.54 12.11
C LEU A 3 6.25 1.55 12.34
N MET A 4 5.79 1.68 13.58
CA MET A 4 4.79 2.65 14.00
C MET A 4 5.28 3.31 15.28
N ASN A 5 5.26 4.64 15.30
CA ASN A 5 5.58 5.43 16.48
C ASN A 5 4.31 6.12 16.98
N GLY A 6 4.24 6.36 18.29
CA GLY A 6 3.21 7.21 18.88
C GLY A 6 3.38 8.68 18.51
N TYR A 7 2.48 9.50 19.02
CA TYR A 7 2.48 10.95 18.82
C TYR A 7 3.44 11.65 19.79
N PRO A 8 3.83 12.91 19.50
CA PRO A 8 4.65 13.70 20.42
C PRO A 8 4.04 13.90 21.81
N ASP A 9 2.71 13.75 21.93
CA ASP A 9 1.98 13.82 23.21
C ASP A 9 2.07 12.53 24.05
N GLY A 10 2.79 11.52 23.58
CA GLY A 10 2.97 10.22 24.25
C GLY A 10 1.85 9.21 24.00
N SER A 11 0.80 9.58 23.26
CA SER A 11 -0.29 8.65 22.91
C SER A 11 0.08 7.77 21.71
N PHE A 12 -0.48 6.54 21.63
CA PHE A 12 -0.36 5.68 20.45
C PHE A 12 -1.62 5.71 19.56
N LYS A 13 -2.80 5.88 20.17
CA LYS A 13 -4.13 5.90 19.51
C LYS A 13 -4.45 4.59 18.76
N PRO A 14 -4.53 3.44 19.46
CA PRO A 14 -4.66 2.11 18.84
C PRO A 14 -5.95 1.90 18.05
N ASP A 15 -7.04 2.56 18.43
CA ASP A 15 -8.35 2.40 17.77
C ASP A 15 -8.57 3.41 16.63
N ARG A 16 -7.62 4.31 16.40
CA ARG A 16 -7.72 5.31 15.34
C ARG A 16 -7.33 4.68 14.01
N GLN A 17 -8.14 4.91 12.98
CA GLN A 17 -7.78 4.56 11.61
C GLN A 17 -6.48 5.25 11.20
N ILE A 18 -5.62 4.54 10.48
CA ILE A 18 -4.41 5.11 9.91
C ILE A 18 -4.76 5.99 8.70
N THR A 19 -3.99 7.05 8.52
CA THR A 19 -4.08 7.94 7.36
C THR A 19 -3.20 7.46 6.22
N ARG A 20 -3.42 8.01 5.02
CA ARG A 20 -2.57 7.75 3.84
C ARG A 20 -1.10 8.13 4.08
N ALA A 21 -0.84 9.21 4.81
CA ALA A 21 0.53 9.61 5.16
C ALA A 21 1.20 8.60 6.11
N GLU A 22 0.46 8.11 7.11
CA GLU A 22 0.96 7.10 8.04
C GLU A 22 1.20 5.76 7.35
N LEU A 23 0.30 5.35 6.45
CA LEU A 23 0.51 4.17 5.62
C LEU A 23 1.77 4.30 4.76
N ALA A 24 2.00 5.45 4.11
CA ALA A 24 3.19 5.69 3.28
C ALA A 24 4.49 5.52 4.09
N SER A 25 4.57 6.16 5.26
CA SER A 25 5.71 6.03 6.16
C SER A 25 5.93 4.58 6.60
N LEU A 26 4.85 3.87 6.92
CA LEU A 26 4.93 2.47 7.33
C LEU A 26 5.48 1.58 6.22
N VAL A 27 4.93 1.67 5.00
CA VAL A 27 5.31 0.75 3.92
C VAL A 27 6.71 1.03 3.36
N VAL A 28 7.14 2.29 3.37
CA VAL A 28 8.53 2.66 3.03
C VAL A 28 9.52 2.05 4.01
N LEU A 29 9.22 2.13 5.32
CA LEU A 29 10.06 1.52 6.35
C LEU A 29 10.01 -0.02 6.30
N LEU A 30 8.83 -0.60 6.13
CA LEU A 30 8.63 -2.05 6.07
C LEU A 30 9.41 -2.67 4.90
N GLY A 31 9.32 -2.06 3.72
CA GLY A 31 9.99 -2.53 2.50
C GLY A 31 11.46 -2.11 2.38
N ASN A 32 12.00 -1.34 3.33
CA ASN A 32 13.31 -0.68 3.21
C ASN A 32 13.48 0.04 1.86
N ILE A 33 12.46 0.80 1.45
CA ILE A 33 12.37 1.38 0.12
C ILE A 33 13.39 2.50 -0.05
N THR A 34 14.22 2.41 -1.08
CA THR A 34 15.27 3.40 -1.41
C THR A 34 15.10 4.00 -2.81
N ALA A 35 13.91 3.87 -3.39
CA ALA A 35 13.58 4.40 -4.71
C ALA A 35 13.78 5.92 -4.77
N ALA A 36 14.12 6.43 -5.96
CA ALA A 36 14.18 7.85 -6.21
C ALA A 36 12.81 8.51 -5.91
N PRO A 37 12.77 9.67 -5.24
CA PRO A 37 11.52 10.36 -4.95
C PRO A 37 10.73 10.69 -6.22
N GLY A 38 9.40 10.59 -6.15
CA GLY A 38 8.49 11.04 -7.20
C GLY A 38 8.40 12.58 -7.29
N ALA A 39 7.61 13.05 -8.26
CA ALA A 39 7.46 14.47 -8.58
C ALA A 39 6.70 15.28 -7.51
N GLY A 40 5.98 14.62 -6.59
CA GLY A 40 5.19 15.26 -5.55
C GLY A 40 3.73 15.51 -5.89
N TYR A 41 3.06 16.13 -4.92
CA TYR A 41 1.62 16.36 -4.91
C TYR A 41 1.32 17.79 -4.43
N SER A 42 0.27 18.38 -4.96
CA SER A 42 -0.08 19.78 -4.70
C SER A 42 -0.53 20.06 -3.26
N ASP A 43 -0.97 19.02 -2.53
CA ASP A 43 -1.44 19.09 -1.14
C ASP A 43 -0.42 18.52 -0.13
N VAL A 44 0.83 18.31 -0.56
CA VAL A 44 1.95 17.92 0.30
C VAL A 44 2.97 19.05 0.26
N ALA A 45 2.95 19.89 1.31
CA ALA A 45 3.87 21.01 1.42
C ALA A 45 5.31 20.54 1.70
N ALA A 46 6.28 21.32 1.22
CA ALA A 46 7.69 21.11 1.55
C ALA A 46 7.91 21.16 3.07
N GLY A 47 8.63 20.17 3.60
CA GLY A 47 8.86 20.00 5.04
C GLY A 47 7.70 19.34 5.79
N TYR A 48 6.64 18.88 5.11
CA TYR A 48 5.62 18.04 5.74
C TYR A 48 6.26 16.76 6.26
N TRP A 49 5.91 16.34 7.48
CA TRP A 49 6.61 15.26 8.19
C TRP A 49 6.68 13.93 7.41
N ALA A 50 5.67 13.65 6.58
CA ALA A 50 5.61 12.45 5.75
C ALA A 50 6.00 12.69 4.29
N GLU A 51 6.42 13.90 3.91
CA GLU A 51 6.77 14.25 2.52
C GLU A 51 7.73 13.22 1.93
N SER A 52 8.87 12.98 2.57
CA SER A 52 9.89 12.05 2.05
C SER A 52 9.32 10.64 1.82
N ALA A 53 8.55 10.12 2.77
CA ALA A 53 7.94 8.80 2.63
C ALA A 53 6.88 8.76 1.51
N ILE A 54 6.07 9.82 1.38
CA ILE A 54 5.07 9.93 0.32
C ILE A 54 5.75 9.95 -1.06
N LEU A 55 6.81 10.74 -1.23
CA LEU A 55 7.53 10.84 -2.48
C LEU A 55 8.27 9.55 -2.82
N GLN A 56 8.87 8.88 -1.84
CA GLN A 56 9.51 7.57 -2.05
C GLN A 56 8.49 6.50 -2.42
N ALA A 57 7.34 6.44 -1.73
CA ALA A 57 6.26 5.53 -2.06
C ALA A 57 5.68 5.79 -3.47
N GLN A 58 5.61 7.07 -3.89
CA GLN A 58 5.24 7.45 -5.25
C GLN A 58 6.27 6.96 -6.27
N GLY A 59 7.56 7.24 -6.03
CA GLY A 59 8.64 6.84 -6.93
C GLY A 59 8.79 5.33 -7.07
N ALA A 60 8.53 4.58 -5.99
CA ALA A 60 8.48 3.12 -5.99
C ALA A 60 7.18 2.54 -6.57
N GLY A 61 6.18 3.37 -6.89
CA GLY A 61 4.88 2.92 -7.39
C GLY A 61 4.00 2.20 -6.36
N ILE A 62 4.36 2.24 -5.07
CA ILE A 62 3.63 1.58 -3.97
C ILE A 62 2.31 2.29 -3.70
N LEU A 63 2.37 3.61 -3.51
CA LEU A 63 1.20 4.46 -3.33
C LEU A 63 1.16 5.50 -4.44
N LYS A 64 -0.06 5.79 -4.92
CA LYS A 64 -0.33 6.81 -5.93
C LYS A 64 -1.33 7.81 -5.38
N GLY A 65 -1.17 9.06 -5.78
CA GLY A 65 -2.17 10.10 -5.58
C GLY A 65 -3.30 9.99 -6.60
N TYR A 66 -4.15 11.01 -6.60
CA TYR A 66 -5.33 11.10 -7.42
C TYR A 66 -5.04 11.87 -8.72
N ALA A 67 -5.95 11.75 -9.68
CA ALA A 67 -5.82 12.40 -10.99
C ALA A 67 -5.81 13.94 -10.91
N ASP A 68 -6.32 14.50 -9.81
CA ASP A 68 -6.28 15.94 -9.51
C ASP A 68 -4.92 16.44 -9.00
N GLY A 69 -3.92 15.56 -8.92
CA GLY A 69 -2.58 15.89 -8.44
C GLY A 69 -2.44 15.92 -6.91
N THR A 70 -3.45 15.47 -6.16
CA THR A 70 -3.42 15.39 -4.69
C THR A 70 -3.00 14.00 -4.19
N PHE A 71 -2.42 13.93 -3.00
CA PHE A 71 -2.16 12.70 -2.26
C PHE A 71 -3.22 12.40 -1.20
N ARG A 72 -3.82 13.44 -0.62
CA ARG A 72 -4.77 13.43 0.50
C ARG A 72 -4.17 12.80 1.75
N PRO A 73 -3.07 13.36 2.31
CA PRO A 73 -2.28 12.73 3.36
C PRO A 73 -3.06 12.41 4.64
N GLY A 74 -4.07 13.22 4.98
CA GLY A 74 -4.91 13.03 6.16
C GLY A 74 -6.12 12.11 5.95
N GLN A 75 -6.37 11.62 4.73
CA GLN A 75 -7.52 10.75 4.46
C GLN A 75 -7.29 9.35 5.07
N PRO A 76 -8.30 8.75 5.72
CA PRO A 76 -8.20 7.35 6.16
C PRO A 76 -8.07 6.39 4.98
N VAL A 77 -7.42 5.24 5.22
CA VAL A 77 -7.26 4.18 4.21
C VAL A 77 -8.23 3.04 4.45
N THR A 78 -8.73 2.46 3.35
CA THR A 78 -9.48 1.21 3.37
C THR A 78 -8.55 0.00 3.55
N ARG A 79 -9.11 -1.14 3.97
CA ARG A 79 -8.36 -2.42 4.05
C ARG A 79 -7.78 -2.84 2.69
N ALA A 80 -8.50 -2.58 1.60
CA ALA A 80 -8.05 -2.86 0.24
C ALA A 80 -6.82 -2.00 -0.15
N GLU A 81 -6.85 -0.70 0.15
CA GLU A 81 -5.67 0.16 -0.08
C GLU A 81 -4.47 -0.25 0.77
N ALA A 82 -4.71 -0.58 2.04
CA ALA A 82 -3.66 -1.02 2.95
C ALA A 82 -2.97 -2.30 2.45
N VAL A 83 -3.74 -3.33 2.06
CA VAL A 83 -3.17 -4.61 1.63
C VAL A 83 -2.41 -4.49 0.32
N THR A 84 -2.94 -3.74 -0.65
CA THR A 84 -2.24 -3.44 -1.90
C THR A 84 -0.91 -2.73 -1.65
N ALA A 85 -0.85 -1.78 -0.71
CA ALA A 85 0.39 -1.08 -0.40
C ALA A 85 1.42 -2.00 0.29
N VAL A 86 0.98 -2.86 1.21
CA VAL A 86 1.83 -3.83 1.90
C VAL A 86 2.41 -4.86 0.91
N ASN A 87 1.58 -5.42 0.04
CA ASN A 87 2.02 -6.37 -0.98
C ASN A 87 3.12 -5.76 -1.86
N ARG A 88 2.88 -4.56 -2.40
CA ARG A 88 3.87 -3.86 -3.24
C ARG A 88 5.17 -3.57 -2.50
N ALA A 89 5.10 -3.16 -1.24
CA ALA A 89 6.29 -2.91 -0.43
C ALA A 89 7.11 -4.17 -0.15
N LEU A 90 6.47 -5.33 -0.14
CA LEU A 90 7.11 -6.64 0.05
C LEU A 90 7.40 -7.37 -1.27
N GLY A 91 7.10 -6.75 -2.43
CA GLY A 91 7.30 -7.36 -3.75
C GLY A 91 6.38 -8.54 -4.04
N ARG A 92 5.20 -8.59 -3.41
CA ARG A 92 4.23 -9.68 -3.54
C ARG A 92 3.11 -9.34 -4.50
N GLY A 93 2.63 -10.34 -5.23
CA GLY A 93 1.41 -10.26 -6.04
C GLY A 93 1.36 -9.09 -7.04
N PRO A 94 0.16 -8.68 -7.49
CA PRO A 94 -1.14 -9.28 -7.17
C PRO A 94 -1.26 -10.69 -7.73
N LEU A 95 -2.03 -11.54 -7.04
CA LEU A 95 -2.30 -12.91 -7.48
C LEU A 95 -3.43 -12.94 -8.53
N SER A 96 -3.28 -13.82 -9.52
CA SER A 96 -4.23 -13.98 -10.61
C SER A 96 -4.51 -15.45 -10.93
N GLY A 97 -5.56 -15.72 -11.71
CA GLY A 97 -5.93 -17.08 -12.12
C GLY A 97 -6.91 -17.82 -11.19
N ALA A 98 -7.56 -17.10 -10.26
CA ALA A 98 -8.64 -17.65 -9.45
C ALA A 98 -9.96 -17.68 -10.23
N ASP A 99 -10.64 -18.84 -10.21
CA ASP A 99 -11.92 -19.05 -10.90
C ASP A 99 -13.13 -18.53 -10.10
N ALA A 100 -12.96 -18.28 -8.80
CA ALA A 100 -13.99 -17.78 -7.91
C ALA A 100 -13.39 -16.94 -6.78
N SER A 101 -14.17 -16.00 -6.26
CA SER A 101 -13.80 -15.29 -5.04
C SER A 101 -14.23 -16.09 -3.81
N PRO A 102 -13.35 -16.34 -2.83
CA PRO A 102 -13.72 -16.90 -1.53
C PRO A 102 -14.41 -15.87 -0.61
N TRP A 103 -14.48 -14.59 -0.99
CA TRP A 103 -15.15 -13.53 -0.22
C TRP A 103 -16.48 -13.14 -0.87
N SER A 104 -17.55 -13.12 -0.06
CA SER A 104 -18.89 -12.74 -0.53
C SER A 104 -19.02 -11.28 -0.96
N ASP A 105 -18.12 -10.41 -0.50
CA ASP A 105 -18.14 -8.96 -0.72
C ASP A 105 -17.01 -8.45 -1.65
N VAL A 106 -16.16 -9.35 -2.17
CA VAL A 106 -15.09 -9.00 -3.11
C VAL A 106 -15.31 -9.75 -4.43
N PRO A 107 -16.03 -9.17 -5.42
CA PRO A 107 -16.18 -9.80 -6.72
C PRO A 107 -14.83 -9.87 -7.45
N LEU A 108 -14.68 -10.80 -8.41
CA LEU A 108 -13.47 -10.94 -9.25
C LEU A 108 -13.11 -9.64 -9.99
N THR A 109 -14.09 -8.77 -10.24
CA THR A 109 -13.92 -7.47 -10.89
C THR A 109 -13.52 -6.35 -9.94
N HIS A 110 -13.42 -6.60 -8.63
CA HIS A 110 -12.95 -5.61 -7.68
C HIS A 110 -11.50 -5.26 -7.98
N TRP A 111 -11.16 -3.96 -8.00
CA TRP A 111 -9.84 -3.47 -8.41
C TRP A 111 -8.67 -4.06 -7.59
N ALA A 112 -8.93 -4.40 -6.33
CA ALA A 112 -7.95 -5.00 -5.42
C ALA A 112 -8.09 -6.52 -5.28
N PHE A 113 -8.91 -7.20 -6.10
CA PHE A 113 -9.19 -8.63 -5.92
C PHE A 113 -7.91 -9.47 -5.80
N GLY A 114 -6.95 -9.28 -6.73
CA GLY A 114 -5.70 -10.04 -6.72
C GLY A 114 -4.79 -9.74 -5.51
N ASP A 115 -4.77 -8.49 -5.03
CA ASP A 115 -4.00 -8.12 -3.83
C ASP A 115 -4.65 -8.67 -2.55
N ILE A 116 -5.99 -8.66 -2.48
CA ILE A 116 -6.74 -9.26 -1.38
C ILE A 116 -6.47 -10.76 -1.35
N LEU A 117 -6.54 -11.41 -2.52
CA LEU A 117 -6.29 -12.84 -2.67
C LEU A 117 -4.88 -13.25 -2.24
N GLU A 118 -3.86 -12.56 -2.76
CA GLU A 118 -2.45 -12.73 -2.38
C GLU A 118 -2.24 -12.70 -0.86
N ALA A 119 -2.92 -11.81 -0.16
CA ALA A 119 -2.68 -11.58 1.26
C ALA A 119 -3.47 -12.49 2.22
N SER A 120 -4.39 -13.29 1.70
CA SER A 120 -5.41 -13.96 2.53
C SER A 120 -5.55 -15.46 2.31
N MET A 121 -4.72 -16.04 1.43
CA MET A 121 -4.68 -17.47 1.20
C MET A 121 -3.24 -17.97 1.25
N ASP A 122 -3.04 -19.20 1.75
CA ASP A 122 -1.80 -19.93 1.52
C ASP A 122 -1.81 -20.43 0.07
N HIS A 123 -0.75 -20.15 -0.69
CA HIS A 123 -0.62 -20.61 -2.07
C HIS A 123 0.84 -20.82 -2.47
N THR A 124 1.03 -21.58 -3.54
CA THR A 124 2.24 -21.55 -4.36
C THR A 124 1.97 -20.73 -5.62
N TYR A 125 3.00 -20.14 -6.21
CA TYR A 125 2.83 -19.29 -7.38
C TYR A 125 3.95 -19.47 -8.42
N THR A 126 3.69 -19.02 -9.63
CA THR A 126 4.71 -18.73 -10.65
C THR A 126 4.76 -17.22 -10.93
N GLU A 127 5.96 -16.69 -11.11
CA GLU A 127 6.14 -15.28 -11.47
C GLU A 127 5.76 -15.02 -12.92
N LYS A 128 5.01 -13.94 -13.17
CA LYS A 128 4.67 -13.51 -14.55
C LYS A 128 5.78 -12.64 -15.12
N SER A 129 6.06 -12.79 -16.42
CA SER A 129 7.13 -12.01 -17.10
C SER A 129 6.87 -10.49 -17.20
N GLY A 130 5.75 -9.99 -16.67
CA GLY A 130 5.37 -8.57 -16.62
C GLY A 130 5.09 -8.05 -15.20
N GLY A 131 5.46 -8.82 -14.16
CA GLY A 131 5.15 -8.52 -12.76
C GLY A 131 3.83 -9.17 -12.31
N GLY A 132 3.75 -9.47 -11.01
CA GLY A 132 2.64 -10.20 -10.41
C GLY A 132 2.81 -11.72 -10.40
N GLU A 133 1.86 -12.38 -9.77
CA GLU A 133 1.90 -13.81 -9.46
C GLU A 133 0.71 -14.55 -10.08
N GLU A 134 0.92 -15.80 -10.50
CA GLU A 134 -0.14 -16.71 -10.93
C GLU A 134 -0.27 -17.87 -9.95
N LEU A 135 -1.50 -18.24 -9.58
CA LEU A 135 -1.74 -19.43 -8.77
C LEU A 135 -1.19 -20.68 -9.47
N SER A 136 -0.26 -21.35 -8.79
CA SER A 136 0.20 -22.68 -9.17
C SER A 136 -0.81 -23.72 -8.67
N ARG A 137 -1.25 -24.61 -9.56
CA ARG A 137 -2.11 -25.76 -9.22
C ARG A 137 -1.30 -27.04 -9.13
#